data_AF-A0A3T2USA2-F1
#
_entry.id   AF-A0A3T2USA2-F1
#
_cell.length_a   1.000
_cell.length_b   1.000
_cell.length_c   1.000
_cell.angle_alpha   90.00
_cell.angle_beta   90.00
_cell.angle_gamma   90.00
#
_symmetry.space_group_name_H-M   'P 1'
#
loop_
_entity.id
_entity.type
_entity.pdbx_description
1 polymer ?
#
loop_
_entity_poly.entity_id
_entity_poly.type
_entity_poly.pdbx_seq_one_letter_code
_entity_poly.pdbx_strand_id
1 'polypeptide(L)'
;MSKKSIEKEYKRFLQTAARWKELVVANSVFHDTSYAGEEFRHVALTHDQNVLEEAEKCLTEWKAFVDLCRNADGKASNIVESVYSPIPFIIEDTNQSTHIVVQSATTTRSFTRENLLKKYDAIIKKSLKNKIFSQIVGALEEERRFFASEPEGEVYRARKDGYTDVVLTTNIEGSNALSRFRVGAHGALVFAKLPNTTVPVVNNVGERRSITIYSGVESIPCGLLGDFSLYRVRDLEKHQPSYVAKSYILRNIDIRNESLKNKSAKMLEEADPAIRHIIERKIQTAREAMARLNKMDLELLDVMMTSGDDLTGIKLTDARKRYGKTIEERYGFTFSQTQHAAKLW
;
A
#
# COMPACT_ATOMS: atom_id res chain seq x y z
N MET A 1 -28.69 -29.23 -6.31
CA MET A 1 -28.37 -29.59 -4.92
C MET A 1 -29.48 -29.14 -3.99
N SER A 2 -29.86 -29.93 -2.98
CA SER A 2 -30.87 -29.50 -1.99
C SER A 2 -30.23 -28.56 -0.95
N LYS A 3 -31.00 -27.63 -0.38
CA LYS A 3 -30.53 -26.70 0.67
C LYS A 3 -29.94 -27.44 1.89
N LYS A 4 -30.49 -28.60 2.26
CA LYS A 4 -29.98 -29.44 3.36
C LYS A 4 -28.58 -30.00 3.08
N SER A 5 -28.24 -30.23 1.82
CA SER A 5 -26.90 -30.68 1.40
C SER A 5 -25.85 -29.58 1.58
N ILE A 6 -26.19 -28.33 1.21
CA ILE A 6 -25.28 -27.19 1.34
C ILE A 6 -25.04 -26.84 2.82
N GLU A 7 -26.06 -26.92 3.66
CA GLU A 7 -25.93 -26.67 5.10
C GLU A 7 -24.98 -27.67 5.77
N LYS A 8 -25.06 -28.96 5.38
CA LYS A 8 -24.17 -30.01 5.89
C LYS A 8 -22.72 -29.74 5.49
N GLU A 9 -22.48 -29.42 4.21
CA GLU A 9 -21.14 -29.09 3.73
C GLU A 9 -20.60 -27.81 4.37
N TYR A 10 -21.44 -26.81 4.62
CA TYR A 10 -21.03 -25.59 5.33
C TYR A 10 -20.62 -25.87 6.78
N LYS A 11 -21.36 -26.70 7.52
CA LYS A 11 -20.97 -27.10 8.89
C LYS A 11 -19.63 -27.84 8.91
N ARG A 12 -19.39 -28.72 7.92
CA ARG A 12 -18.10 -29.38 7.76
C ARG A 12 -16.99 -28.38 7.46
N PHE A 13 -17.23 -27.46 6.52
CA PHE A 13 -16.29 -26.39 6.22
C PHE A 13 -15.92 -25.55 7.44
N LEU A 14 -16.88 -25.21 8.31
CA LEU A 14 -16.59 -24.47 9.54
C LEU A 14 -15.65 -25.24 10.48
N GLN A 15 -15.75 -26.57 10.54
CA GLN A 15 -14.82 -27.42 11.30
C GLN A 15 -13.43 -27.42 10.65
N THR A 16 -13.35 -27.58 9.33
CA THR A 16 -12.10 -27.48 8.56
C THR A 16 -11.43 -26.12 8.78
N ALA A 17 -12.21 -25.03 8.75
CA ALA A 17 -11.69 -23.67 8.92
C ALA A 17 -11.23 -23.40 10.35
N ALA A 18 -11.96 -23.89 11.36
CA ALA A 18 -11.54 -23.84 12.75
C ALA A 18 -10.23 -24.61 12.95
N ARG A 19 -10.13 -25.82 12.38
CA ARG A 19 -8.93 -26.65 12.51
C ARG A 19 -7.72 -26.01 11.83
N TRP A 20 -7.89 -25.48 10.62
CA TRP A 20 -6.85 -24.70 9.95
C TRP A 20 -6.38 -23.52 10.83
N LYS A 21 -7.31 -22.77 11.41
CA LYS A 21 -6.99 -21.65 12.31
C LYS A 21 -6.17 -22.12 13.51
N GLU A 22 -6.55 -23.22 14.16
CA GLU A 22 -5.80 -23.78 15.28
C GLU A 22 -4.35 -24.11 14.89
N LEU A 23 -4.15 -24.77 13.74
CA LEU A 23 -2.81 -25.12 13.25
C LEU A 23 -1.95 -23.87 13.01
N VAL A 24 -2.50 -22.85 12.36
CA VAL A 24 -1.75 -21.64 12.04
C VAL A 24 -1.47 -20.81 13.30
N VAL A 25 -2.42 -20.70 14.23
CA VAL A 25 -2.22 -19.94 15.48
C VAL A 25 -1.18 -20.63 16.37
N ALA A 26 -1.25 -21.96 16.53
CA ALA A 26 -0.31 -22.71 17.37
C ALA A 26 1.15 -22.64 16.87
N ASN A 27 1.35 -22.44 15.57
CA ASN A 27 2.66 -22.36 14.94
C ASN A 27 3.00 -20.92 14.46
N SER A 28 2.30 -19.90 14.99
CA SER A 28 2.39 -18.53 14.49
C SER A 28 3.76 -17.91 14.82
N VAL A 29 4.43 -17.38 13.79
CA VAL A 29 5.66 -16.57 13.92
C VAL A 29 5.42 -15.09 13.66
N PHE A 30 4.25 -14.77 13.10
CA PHE A 30 3.81 -13.40 12.85
C PHE A 30 2.28 -13.36 12.76
N HIS A 31 1.69 -12.24 13.18
CA HIS A 31 0.29 -11.91 12.96
C HIS A 31 0.13 -10.40 12.81
N ASP A 32 -0.94 -10.00 12.13
CA ASP A 32 -1.41 -8.62 12.08
C ASP A 32 -2.44 -8.40 13.21
N THR A 33 -2.72 -7.15 13.58
CA THR A 33 -3.70 -6.82 14.63
C THR A 33 -4.76 -5.89 14.08
N SER A 34 -6.03 -6.27 14.22
CA SER A 34 -7.15 -5.50 13.71
C SER A 34 -7.38 -4.24 14.56
N TYR A 35 -8.21 -3.32 14.07
CA TYR A 35 -8.61 -2.12 14.85
C TYR A 35 -9.28 -2.48 16.18
N ALA A 36 -9.94 -3.65 16.27
CA ALA A 36 -10.55 -4.15 17.49
C ALA A 36 -9.55 -4.84 18.45
N GLY A 37 -8.26 -4.88 18.09
CA GLY A 37 -7.23 -5.59 18.86
C GLY A 37 -7.19 -7.09 18.62
N GLU A 38 -7.95 -7.61 17.64
CA GLU A 38 -7.97 -9.05 17.33
C GLU A 38 -6.82 -9.43 16.41
N GLU A 39 -6.10 -10.50 16.74
CA GLU A 39 -5.06 -11.08 15.90
C GLU A 39 -5.66 -11.71 14.63
N PHE A 40 -5.05 -11.44 13.48
CA PHE A 40 -5.49 -11.96 12.19
C PHE A 40 -4.31 -12.07 11.21
N ARG A 41 -4.53 -12.69 10.04
CA ARG A 41 -3.47 -12.92 9.01
C ARG A 41 -2.21 -13.56 9.59
N HIS A 42 -2.40 -14.59 10.41
CA HIS A 42 -1.28 -15.33 10.98
C HIS A 42 -0.43 -15.93 9.85
N VAL A 43 0.88 -15.78 9.98
CA VAL A 43 1.88 -16.56 9.25
C VAL A 43 2.44 -17.56 10.24
N ALA A 44 2.27 -18.83 9.92
CA ALA A 44 2.80 -19.93 10.70
C ALA A 44 4.09 -20.48 10.07
N LEU A 45 4.97 -21.00 10.92
CA LEU A 45 6.16 -21.74 10.51
C LEU A 45 6.17 -23.07 11.24
N THR A 46 6.31 -24.17 10.50
CA THR A 46 6.47 -25.49 11.09
C THR A 46 7.55 -26.30 10.39
N HIS A 47 8.11 -27.23 11.15
CA HIS A 47 9.03 -28.26 10.69
C HIS A 47 8.42 -29.67 10.84
N ASP A 48 7.23 -29.77 11.44
CA ASP A 48 6.57 -31.04 11.73
C ASP A 48 5.78 -31.50 10.51
N GLN A 49 6.15 -32.67 9.99
CA GLN A 49 5.49 -33.31 8.85
C GLN A 49 4.00 -33.61 9.15
N ASN A 50 3.65 -33.92 10.39
CA ASN A 50 2.25 -34.19 10.77
C ASN A 50 1.40 -32.92 10.65
N VAL A 51 1.96 -31.76 11.01
CA VAL A 51 1.29 -30.46 10.86
C VAL A 51 1.10 -30.13 9.39
N LEU A 52 2.09 -30.43 8.54
CA LEU A 52 1.98 -30.25 7.09
C LEU A 52 0.85 -31.11 6.51
N GLU A 53 0.84 -32.42 6.78
CA GLU A 53 -0.17 -33.35 6.25
C GLU A 53 -1.59 -32.95 6.69
N GLU A 54 -1.75 -32.51 7.93
CA GLU A 54 -3.04 -32.04 8.42
C GLU A 54 -3.47 -30.73 7.76
N ALA A 55 -2.53 -29.80 7.55
CA ALA A 55 -2.78 -28.56 6.84
C ALA A 55 -3.17 -28.78 5.36
N GLU A 56 -2.52 -29.72 4.67
CA GLU A 56 -2.84 -30.11 3.29
C GLU A 56 -4.24 -30.71 3.18
N LYS A 57 -4.62 -31.56 4.14
CA LYS A 57 -5.98 -32.09 4.25
C LYS A 57 -7.00 -30.97 4.42
N CYS A 58 -6.72 -30.00 5.30
CA CYS A 58 -7.59 -28.83 5.49
C CYS A 58 -7.73 -28.03 4.19
N LEU A 59 -6.64 -27.77 3.46
CA LEU A 59 -6.69 -27.04 2.19
C LEU A 59 -7.47 -27.78 1.10
N THR A 60 -7.37 -29.10 1.05
CA THR A 60 -8.11 -29.92 0.09
C THR A 60 -9.62 -29.82 0.33
N GLU A 61 -10.05 -29.96 1.58
CA GLU A 61 -11.45 -29.79 1.96
C GLU A 61 -11.94 -28.36 1.75
N TRP A 62 -11.11 -27.36 2.05
CA TRP A 62 -11.41 -25.95 1.81
C TRP A 62 -11.65 -25.66 0.33
N LYS A 63 -10.74 -26.11 -0.55
CA LYS A 63 -10.86 -25.95 -2.01
C LYS A 63 -12.14 -26.59 -2.53
N ALA A 64 -12.45 -27.81 -2.11
CA ALA A 64 -13.68 -28.50 -2.48
C ALA A 64 -14.94 -27.71 -2.11
N PHE A 65 -14.95 -27.06 -0.94
CA PHE A 65 -16.05 -26.20 -0.53
C PHE A 65 -16.18 -24.91 -1.37
N VAL A 66 -15.06 -24.28 -1.71
CA VAL A 66 -15.04 -23.10 -2.59
C VAL A 66 -15.56 -23.44 -3.98
N ASP A 67 -15.12 -24.56 -4.55
CA ASP A 67 -15.59 -25.03 -5.86
C ASP A 67 -17.09 -25.34 -5.83
N LEU A 68 -17.60 -25.94 -4.74
CA LEU A 68 -19.03 -26.16 -4.55
C LEU A 68 -19.81 -24.84 -4.53
N CYS A 69 -19.30 -23.81 -3.85
CA CYS A 69 -19.93 -22.49 -3.78
C CYS A 69 -19.91 -21.75 -5.13
N ARG A 70 -18.84 -21.90 -5.92
CA ARG A 70 -18.73 -21.34 -7.28
C ARG A 70 -19.66 -22.03 -8.28
N ASN A 71 -19.74 -23.37 -8.23
CA ASN A 71 -20.56 -24.17 -9.14
C ASN A 71 -22.07 -24.06 -8.85
N ALA A 72 -22.46 -23.55 -7.69
CA ALA A 72 -23.86 -23.35 -7.31
C ALA A 72 -24.42 -21.96 -7.70
N ASP A 73 -23.76 -21.26 -8.65
CA ASP A 73 -24.09 -19.92 -9.16
C ASP A 73 -24.21 -18.82 -8.09
N GLY A 74 -23.63 -19.01 -6.89
CA GLY A 74 -23.71 -18.08 -5.75
C GLY A 74 -25.13 -17.83 -5.18
N LYS A 75 -26.19 -18.22 -5.89
CA LYS A 75 -27.59 -18.01 -5.52
C LYS A 75 -28.10 -19.05 -4.52
N ALA A 76 -27.44 -20.20 -4.41
CA ALA A 76 -27.93 -21.30 -3.56
C ALA A 76 -27.43 -21.26 -2.11
N SER A 77 -26.30 -20.59 -1.81
CA SER A 77 -25.67 -20.70 -0.50
C SER A 77 -25.97 -19.54 0.46
N ASN A 78 -26.29 -18.31 0.02
CA ASN A 78 -26.37 -17.12 0.90
C ASN A 78 -25.12 -16.90 1.78
N ILE A 79 -24.02 -17.61 1.54
CA ILE A 79 -22.78 -17.53 2.31
C ILE A 79 -21.96 -16.39 1.72
N VAL A 80 -21.51 -15.49 2.58
CA VAL A 80 -20.68 -14.36 2.18
C VAL A 80 -19.31 -14.87 1.74
N GLU A 81 -18.85 -14.47 0.55
CA GLU A 81 -17.60 -14.97 -0.05
C GLU A 81 -16.36 -14.77 0.84
N SER A 82 -16.32 -13.68 1.62
CA SER A 82 -15.23 -13.39 2.56
C SER A 82 -15.08 -14.42 3.69
N VAL A 83 -16.04 -15.32 3.87
CA VAL A 83 -15.98 -16.41 4.86
C VAL A 83 -15.06 -17.55 4.38
N TYR A 84 -14.95 -17.76 3.07
CA TYR A 84 -14.21 -18.88 2.49
C TYR A 84 -13.15 -18.45 1.47
N SER A 85 -13.01 -17.15 1.19
CA SER A 85 -12.10 -16.59 0.21
C SER A 85 -11.37 -15.36 0.78
N PRO A 86 -10.06 -15.19 0.54
CA PRO A 86 -9.19 -16.04 -0.29
C PRO A 86 -8.86 -17.38 0.39
N ILE A 87 -8.63 -18.44 -0.38
CA ILE A 87 -8.21 -19.73 0.16
C ILE A 87 -6.83 -19.56 0.81
N PRO A 88 -6.61 -20.04 2.05
CA PRO A 88 -5.28 -20.06 2.65
C PRO A 88 -4.32 -20.95 1.84
N PHE A 89 -3.02 -20.85 2.10
CA PHE A 89 -2.01 -21.58 1.32
C PHE A 89 -0.85 -22.04 2.19
N ILE A 90 -0.11 -23.01 1.65
CA ILE A 90 1.13 -23.54 2.23
C ILE A 90 2.28 -23.16 1.28
N ILE A 91 3.40 -22.72 1.83
CA ILE A 91 4.67 -22.55 1.12
C ILE A 91 5.66 -23.57 1.70
N GLU A 92 6.25 -24.40 0.85
CA GLU A 92 7.44 -25.17 1.21
C GLU A 92 8.68 -24.29 1.04
N ASP A 93 9.38 -23.97 2.13
CA ASP A 93 10.65 -23.28 2.09
C ASP A 93 11.80 -24.29 2.09
N THR A 94 12.39 -24.49 0.92
CA THR A 94 13.51 -25.42 0.74
C THR A 94 14.86 -24.76 1.00
N ASN A 95 14.96 -23.44 0.93
CA ASN A 95 16.24 -22.71 0.86
C ASN A 95 16.37 -21.54 1.86
N GLN A 96 15.52 -21.49 2.90
CA GLN A 96 15.46 -20.37 3.86
C GLN A 96 15.27 -19.02 3.17
N SER A 97 14.49 -19.01 2.10
CA SER A 97 14.34 -17.84 1.22
C SER A 97 13.04 -17.07 1.47
N THR A 98 12.23 -17.53 2.41
CA THR A 98 10.94 -16.92 2.72
C THR A 98 11.09 -15.78 3.71
N HIS A 99 10.58 -14.61 3.34
CA HIS A 99 10.51 -13.42 4.18
C HIS A 99 9.07 -12.92 4.27
N ILE A 100 8.67 -12.43 5.44
CA ILE A 100 7.42 -11.71 5.62
C ILE A 100 7.67 -10.24 5.29
N VAL A 101 6.93 -9.69 4.33
CA VAL A 101 6.96 -8.26 4.02
C VAL A 101 5.65 -7.64 4.48
N VAL A 102 5.73 -6.73 5.43
CA VAL A 102 4.60 -5.92 5.89
C VAL A 102 4.68 -4.57 5.18
N GLN A 103 3.62 -4.16 4.48
CA GLN A 103 3.62 -2.93 3.69
C GLN A 103 2.30 -2.18 3.81
N SER A 104 2.33 -0.88 3.53
CA SER A 104 1.09 -0.09 3.42
C SER A 104 0.33 -0.50 2.16
N ALA A 105 -0.97 -0.75 2.27
CA ALA A 105 -1.81 -1.07 1.12
C ALA A 105 -2.86 0.00 0.82
N THR A 106 -3.37 -0.09 -0.41
CA THR A 106 -4.40 0.79 -0.93
C THR A 106 -5.36 -0.03 -1.77
N THR A 107 -6.66 0.13 -1.56
CA THR A 107 -7.69 -0.39 -2.46
C THR A 107 -8.31 0.75 -3.23
N THR A 108 -8.45 0.59 -4.54
CA THR A 108 -9.19 1.53 -5.38
C THR A 108 -10.39 0.85 -6.03
N ARG A 109 -11.49 1.60 -6.16
CA ARG A 109 -12.68 1.22 -6.93
C ARG A 109 -13.13 2.39 -7.78
N SER A 110 -13.80 2.08 -8.89
CA SER A 110 -14.31 3.11 -9.81
C SER A 110 -15.82 3.12 -9.77
N PHE A 111 -16.39 4.31 -9.80
CA PHE A 111 -17.82 4.53 -9.90
C PHE A 111 -18.10 5.56 -10.98
N THR A 112 -19.21 5.40 -11.69
CA THR A 112 -19.76 6.49 -12.50
C THR A 112 -20.75 7.27 -11.64
N ARG A 113 -21.04 8.51 -12.03
CA ARG A 113 -22.09 9.33 -11.42
C ARG A 113 -23.41 8.55 -11.29
N GLU A 114 -23.83 7.88 -12.36
CA GLU A 114 -25.09 7.14 -12.42
C GLU A 114 -25.10 5.95 -11.46
N ASN A 115 -23.96 5.27 -11.29
CA ASN A 115 -23.81 4.20 -10.31
C ASN A 115 -23.95 4.72 -8.87
N LEU A 116 -23.41 5.90 -8.56
CA LEU A 116 -23.56 6.52 -7.25
C LEU A 116 -25.01 6.96 -7.02
N LEU A 117 -25.63 7.65 -7.97
CA LEU A 117 -27.03 8.09 -7.87
C LEU A 117 -27.98 6.92 -7.60
N LYS A 118 -27.83 5.81 -8.35
CA LYS A 118 -28.62 4.59 -8.14
C LYS A 118 -28.43 4.00 -6.74
N LYS A 119 -27.22 4.05 -6.17
CA LYS A 119 -26.95 3.59 -4.81
C LYS A 119 -27.58 4.53 -3.77
N TYR A 120 -27.50 5.84 -3.95
CA TYR A 120 -28.18 6.81 -3.07
C TYR A 120 -29.68 6.57 -3.07
N ASP A 121 -30.32 6.45 -4.24
CA ASP A 121 -31.76 6.19 -4.35
C ASP A 121 -32.20 4.93 -3.60
N ALA A 122 -31.44 3.84 -3.76
CA ALA A 122 -31.71 2.57 -3.09
C ALA A 122 -31.59 2.68 -1.56
N ILE A 123 -30.55 3.36 -1.07
CA ILE A 123 -30.27 3.49 0.36
C ILE A 123 -31.23 4.49 1.03
N ILE A 124 -31.56 5.60 0.38
CA ILE A 124 -32.55 6.56 0.87
C ILE A 124 -33.92 5.86 1.00
N LYS A 125 -34.36 5.15 -0.06
CA LYS A 125 -35.62 4.40 -0.04
C LYS A 125 -35.66 3.34 1.07
N LYS A 126 -34.54 2.69 1.37
CA LYS A 126 -34.43 1.71 2.47
C LYS A 126 -34.43 2.40 3.84
N SER A 127 -33.73 3.52 3.97
CA SER A 127 -33.58 4.27 5.22
C SER A 127 -34.88 4.94 5.64
N LEU A 128 -35.67 5.45 4.69
CA LEU A 128 -37.01 5.98 4.95
C LEU A 128 -37.98 4.96 5.58
N LYS A 129 -37.75 3.67 5.36
CA LYS A 129 -38.58 2.60 5.96
C LYS A 129 -38.19 2.28 7.41
N ASN A 130 -37.07 2.80 7.91
CA ASN A 130 -36.56 2.49 9.24
C ASN A 130 -36.33 3.78 10.04
N LYS A 131 -37.07 3.94 11.16
CA LYS A 131 -37.03 5.13 12.02
C LYS A 131 -35.64 5.47 12.58
N ILE A 132 -34.73 4.51 12.69
CA ILE A 132 -33.38 4.73 13.19
C ILE A 132 -32.53 5.44 12.13
N PHE A 133 -32.71 5.09 10.85
CA PHE A 133 -31.92 5.63 9.75
C PHE A 133 -32.54 6.88 9.11
N SER A 134 -33.71 7.34 9.56
CA SER A 134 -34.32 8.57 9.03
C SER A 134 -33.48 9.82 9.30
N GLN A 135 -32.71 9.83 10.38
CA GLN A 135 -31.88 10.97 10.80
C GLN A 135 -30.74 11.27 9.82
N ILE A 136 -30.24 10.26 9.08
CA ILE A 136 -29.16 10.42 8.11
C ILE A 136 -29.66 10.69 6.69
N VAL A 137 -30.97 10.61 6.44
CA VAL A 137 -31.53 10.76 5.08
C VAL A 137 -31.27 12.14 4.51
N GLY A 138 -31.36 13.20 5.32
CA GLY A 138 -31.10 14.57 4.85
C GLY A 138 -29.70 14.75 4.26
N ALA A 139 -28.68 14.24 4.95
CA ALA A 139 -27.30 14.29 4.47
C ALA A 139 -27.12 13.47 3.17
N LEU A 140 -27.73 12.28 3.09
CA LEU A 140 -27.69 11.45 1.89
C LEU A 140 -28.39 12.11 0.68
N GLU A 141 -29.48 12.85 0.92
CA GLU A 141 -30.17 13.60 -0.13
C GLU A 141 -29.34 14.78 -0.64
N GLU A 142 -28.62 15.47 0.25
CA GLU A 142 -27.72 16.57 -0.12
C GLU A 142 -26.54 16.06 -0.97
N GLU A 143 -25.86 15.00 -0.53
CA GLU A 143 -24.80 14.36 -1.32
C GLU A 143 -25.33 13.87 -2.68
N ARG A 144 -26.53 13.27 -2.70
CA ARG A 144 -27.18 12.86 -3.95
C ARG A 144 -27.43 14.04 -4.89
N ARG A 145 -27.91 15.19 -4.38
CA ARG A 145 -28.14 16.41 -5.19
C ARG A 145 -26.83 16.92 -5.77
N PHE A 146 -25.75 16.90 -5.00
CA PHE A 146 -24.41 17.21 -5.49
C PHE A 146 -24.05 16.32 -6.70
N PHE A 147 -24.13 14.99 -6.56
CA PHE A 147 -23.82 14.10 -7.68
C PHE A 147 -24.78 14.27 -8.86
N ALA A 148 -26.04 14.65 -8.65
CA ALA A 148 -26.99 14.91 -9.73
C ALA A 148 -26.64 16.17 -10.54
N SER A 149 -25.99 17.15 -9.90
CA SER A 149 -25.52 18.38 -10.54
C SER A 149 -24.24 18.19 -11.36
N GLU A 150 -23.50 17.10 -11.15
CA GLU A 150 -22.29 16.80 -11.88
C GLU A 150 -22.58 16.30 -13.30
N PRO A 151 -21.63 16.45 -14.24
CA PRO A 151 -21.82 16.04 -15.64
C PRO A 151 -22.16 14.56 -15.80
N GLU A 152 -23.03 14.25 -16.77
CA GLU A 152 -23.38 12.87 -17.09
C GLU A 152 -22.15 12.05 -17.49
N GLY A 153 -22.05 10.82 -16.97
CA GLY A 153 -20.91 9.94 -17.22
C GLY A 153 -19.64 10.27 -16.44
N GLU A 154 -19.66 11.28 -15.55
CA GLU A 154 -18.49 11.63 -14.71
C GLU A 154 -18.01 10.40 -13.92
N VAL A 155 -16.68 10.20 -13.89
CA VAL A 155 -16.05 9.03 -13.28
C VAL A 155 -15.34 9.43 -11.99
N TYR A 156 -15.60 8.65 -10.95
CA TYR A 156 -15.02 8.81 -9.64
C TYR A 156 -14.14 7.61 -9.29
N ARG A 157 -13.05 7.88 -8.56
CA ARG A 157 -12.20 6.88 -7.94
C ARG A 157 -12.36 6.92 -6.42
N ALA A 158 -12.87 5.84 -5.86
CA ALA A 158 -12.84 5.61 -4.42
C ALA A 158 -11.52 4.96 -4.04
N ARG A 159 -10.86 5.47 -3.01
CA ARG A 159 -9.58 4.96 -2.50
C ARG A 159 -9.68 4.78 -0.99
N LYS A 160 -9.29 3.60 -0.50
CA LYS A 160 -9.08 3.32 0.92
C LYS A 160 -7.61 3.02 1.12
N ASP A 161 -6.97 3.76 2.00
CA ASP A 161 -5.61 3.53 2.48
C ASP A 161 -5.63 3.37 4.02
N GLY A 162 -4.47 3.44 4.66
CA GLY A 162 -4.37 3.34 6.12
C GLY A 162 -4.46 1.93 6.68
N TYR A 163 -4.40 0.91 5.83
CA TYR A 163 -4.33 -0.48 6.26
C TYR A 163 -3.05 -1.16 5.75
N THR A 164 -2.61 -2.17 6.49
CA THR A 164 -1.42 -2.97 6.22
C THR A 164 -1.76 -4.15 5.31
N ASP A 165 -0.79 -4.60 4.54
CA ASP A 165 -0.82 -5.84 3.81
C ASP A 165 0.39 -6.68 4.17
N VAL A 166 0.18 -7.98 4.21
CA VAL A 166 1.20 -8.96 4.59
C VAL A 166 1.45 -9.84 3.38
N VAL A 167 2.68 -9.88 2.91
CA VAL A 167 3.09 -10.63 1.71
C VAL A 167 4.26 -11.53 2.07
N LEU A 168 4.11 -12.83 1.79
CA LEU A 168 5.22 -13.77 1.83
C LEU A 168 5.99 -13.67 0.51
N THR A 169 7.28 -13.37 0.60
CA THR A 169 8.19 -13.34 -0.54
C THR A 169 9.15 -14.52 -0.42
N THR A 170 9.22 -15.38 -1.42
CA THR A 170 10.06 -16.59 -1.40
C THR A 170 10.70 -16.82 -2.76
N ASN A 171 11.87 -17.47 -2.77
CA ASN A 171 12.52 -17.90 -4.00
C ASN A 171 12.16 -19.36 -4.28
N ILE A 172 11.29 -19.58 -5.27
CA ILE A 172 10.91 -20.94 -5.66
C ILE A 172 12.02 -21.54 -6.51
N GLU A 173 12.47 -22.73 -6.13
CA GLU A 173 13.52 -23.48 -6.82
C GLU A 173 13.19 -23.64 -8.32
N GLY A 174 14.14 -23.29 -9.19
CA GLY A 174 13.95 -23.27 -10.65
C GLY A 174 13.40 -21.97 -11.24
N SER A 175 13.07 -20.97 -10.42
CA SER A 175 12.71 -19.61 -10.86
C SER A 175 13.81 -18.61 -10.49
N ASN A 176 14.21 -17.75 -11.43
CA ASN A 176 15.06 -16.59 -11.13
C ASN A 176 14.28 -15.39 -10.55
N ALA A 177 12.96 -15.50 -10.45
CA ALA A 177 12.09 -14.45 -9.93
C ALA A 177 11.53 -14.81 -8.54
N LEU A 178 11.56 -13.83 -7.64
CA LEU A 178 10.90 -13.92 -6.34
C LEU A 178 9.39 -14.04 -6.52
N SER A 179 8.81 -15.08 -5.92
CA SER A 179 7.37 -15.27 -5.86
C SER A 179 6.79 -14.54 -4.66
N ARG A 180 5.62 -13.92 -4.84
CA ARG A 180 4.95 -13.10 -3.83
C ARG A 180 3.54 -13.61 -3.59
N PHE A 181 3.24 -13.98 -2.35
CA PHE A 181 1.96 -14.53 -1.95
C PHE A 181 1.31 -13.63 -0.90
N ARG A 182 0.13 -13.10 -1.21
CA ARG A 182 -0.60 -12.22 -0.30
C ARG A 182 -1.31 -13.03 0.78
N VAL A 183 -1.03 -12.73 2.05
CA VAL A 183 -1.64 -13.41 3.20
C VAL A 183 -3.03 -12.82 3.48
N GLY A 184 -4.06 -13.63 3.29
CA GLY A 184 -5.45 -13.28 3.56
C GLY A 184 -5.84 -13.42 5.03
N ALA A 185 -7.10 -13.13 5.35
CA ALA A 185 -7.62 -13.21 6.72
C ALA A 185 -7.45 -14.59 7.37
N HIS A 186 -7.44 -15.65 6.58
CA HIS A 186 -7.28 -17.03 7.03
C HIS A 186 -5.83 -17.45 7.27
N GLY A 187 -4.86 -16.56 7.02
CA GLY A 187 -3.44 -16.83 7.26
C GLY A 187 -2.77 -17.73 6.22
N ALA A 188 -1.54 -18.13 6.50
CA ALA A 188 -0.71 -18.99 5.67
C ALA A 188 0.24 -19.84 6.54
N LEU A 189 0.66 -20.99 6.01
CA LEU A 189 1.64 -21.87 6.65
C LEU A 189 2.91 -21.94 5.80
N VAL A 190 4.07 -21.79 6.44
CA VAL A 190 5.38 -22.06 5.85
C VAL A 190 5.88 -23.37 6.44
N PHE A 191 6.15 -24.35 5.59
CA PHE A 191 6.81 -25.59 5.97
C PHE A 191 8.29 -25.50 5.60
N ALA A 192 9.17 -25.55 6.58
CA ALA A 192 10.61 -25.49 6.35
C ALA A 192 11.26 -26.85 6.64
N LYS A 193 11.91 -27.44 5.64
CA LYS A 193 12.61 -28.74 5.80
C LYS A 193 13.85 -28.63 6.68
N LEU A 194 14.47 -27.47 6.70
CA LEU A 194 15.68 -27.23 7.49
C LEU A 194 15.31 -26.86 8.93
N PRO A 195 15.83 -27.59 9.93
CA PRO A 195 15.59 -27.26 11.33
C PRO A 195 16.20 -25.88 11.66
N ASN A 196 15.56 -25.15 12.57
CA ASN A 196 15.93 -23.78 12.99
C ASN A 196 15.82 -22.71 11.89
N THR A 197 15.09 -22.99 10.79
CA THR A 197 14.76 -21.92 9.85
C THR A 197 13.93 -20.87 10.56
N THR A 198 14.22 -19.59 10.30
CA THR A 198 13.43 -18.46 10.79
C THR A 198 12.85 -17.73 9.59
N VAL A 199 11.64 -17.18 9.74
CA VAL A 199 11.04 -16.32 8.72
C VAL A 199 11.20 -14.87 9.18
N PRO A 200 12.21 -14.13 8.68
CA PRO A 200 12.42 -12.74 9.07
C PRO A 200 11.28 -11.84 8.59
N VAL A 201 11.01 -10.79 9.36
CA VAL A 201 9.98 -9.79 9.07
C VAL A 201 10.65 -8.51 8.59
N VAL A 202 10.28 -8.08 7.39
CA VAL A 202 10.66 -6.81 6.77
C VAL A 202 9.47 -5.87 6.86
N ASN A 203 9.56 -4.85 7.72
CA ASN A 203 8.48 -3.90 7.93
C ASN A 203 8.69 -2.62 7.11
N ASN A 204 7.99 -2.53 5.99
CA ASN A 204 7.97 -1.37 5.11
C ASN A 204 6.78 -0.44 5.40
N VAL A 205 6.09 -0.61 6.54
CA VAL A 205 5.01 0.28 6.95
C VAL A 205 5.62 1.63 7.34
N GLY A 206 5.20 2.70 6.65
CA GLY A 206 5.76 4.03 6.87
C GLY A 206 7.08 4.29 6.15
N GLU A 207 7.73 3.26 5.58
CA GLU A 207 8.87 3.47 4.68
C GLU A 207 8.38 4.22 3.44
N ARG A 208 8.93 5.44 3.26
CA ARG A 208 8.65 6.41 2.20
C ARG A 208 7.20 6.32 1.70
N ARG A 209 6.28 7.02 2.38
CA ARG A 209 5.05 7.48 1.71
C ARG A 209 5.50 8.33 0.52
N SER A 210 5.66 7.68 -0.64
CA SER A 210 5.74 8.39 -1.89
C SER A 210 4.50 9.26 -1.92
N ILE A 211 4.70 10.56 -2.10
CA ILE A 211 3.62 11.44 -2.55
C ILE A 211 2.88 10.67 -3.65
N THR A 212 1.55 10.70 -3.66
CA THR A 212 0.73 10.06 -4.69
C THR A 212 -0.05 11.12 -5.46
N ILE A 213 -0.64 10.77 -6.62
CA ILE A 213 -1.54 11.69 -7.36
C ILE A 213 -2.70 12.21 -6.50
N TYR A 214 -3.05 11.50 -5.43
CA TYR A 214 -4.09 11.89 -4.47
C TYR A 214 -3.57 12.91 -3.44
N SER A 215 -2.25 13.07 -3.31
CA SER A 215 -1.62 14.00 -2.38
C SER A 215 -1.78 15.43 -2.89
N GLY A 216 -2.70 16.17 -2.28
CA GLY A 216 -3.03 17.54 -2.65
C GLY A 216 -4.32 17.70 -3.45
N VAL A 217 -5.07 16.61 -3.68
CA VAL A 217 -6.45 16.68 -4.19
C VAL A 217 -7.39 16.43 -3.01
N GLU A 218 -8.31 17.34 -2.77
CA GLU A 218 -9.32 17.16 -1.71
C GLU A 218 -10.32 16.07 -2.11
N SER A 219 -10.62 15.19 -1.16
CA SER A 219 -11.65 14.16 -1.37
C SER A 219 -13.04 14.75 -1.30
N ILE A 220 -13.93 14.23 -2.12
CA ILE A 220 -15.35 14.58 -2.14
C ILE A 220 -16.06 13.83 -1.01
N PRO A 221 -16.86 14.51 -0.18
CA PRO A 221 -17.71 13.86 0.81
C PRO A 221 -18.64 12.83 0.17
N CYS A 222 -18.65 11.61 0.68
CA CYS A 222 -19.52 10.54 0.19
C CYS A 222 -19.81 9.52 1.30
N GLY A 223 -20.91 9.71 2.03
CA GLY A 223 -21.34 8.85 3.12
C GLY A 223 -21.65 7.40 2.71
N LEU A 224 -21.93 7.15 1.42
CA LEU A 224 -22.22 5.79 0.93
C LEU A 224 -21.04 4.82 0.99
N LEU A 225 -19.82 5.34 0.99
CA LEU A 225 -18.63 4.52 0.82
C LEU A 225 -17.86 4.32 2.14
N GLY A 226 -18.37 4.83 3.26
CA GLY A 226 -17.73 4.72 4.57
C GLY A 226 -16.32 5.31 4.55
N ASP A 227 -15.31 4.53 4.96
CA ASP A 227 -13.92 4.98 5.08
C ASP A 227 -13.18 5.21 3.74
N PHE A 228 -13.87 5.13 2.59
CA PHE A 228 -13.24 5.42 1.31
C PHE A 228 -13.26 6.92 1.03
N SER A 229 -12.10 7.48 0.71
CA SER A 229 -12.01 8.81 0.11
C SER A 229 -12.41 8.74 -1.36
N LEU A 230 -13.32 9.61 -1.81
CA LEU A 230 -13.77 9.68 -3.19
C LEU A 230 -13.11 10.85 -3.91
N TYR A 231 -12.67 10.64 -5.15
CA TYR A 231 -12.04 11.67 -5.98
C TYR A 231 -12.67 11.65 -7.37
N ARG A 232 -12.83 12.82 -8.00
CA ARG A 232 -13.11 12.87 -9.45
C ARG A 232 -11.87 12.48 -10.23
N VAL A 233 -12.03 11.64 -11.25
CA VAL A 233 -10.90 11.22 -12.09
C VAL A 233 -10.31 12.41 -12.86
N ARG A 234 -11.15 13.31 -13.37
CA ARG A 234 -10.68 14.52 -14.08
C ARG A 234 -9.79 15.42 -13.21
N ASP A 235 -10.10 15.53 -11.91
CA ASP A 235 -9.32 16.35 -10.98
C ASP A 235 -7.95 15.71 -10.72
N LEU A 236 -7.90 14.37 -10.63
CA LEU A 236 -6.66 13.60 -10.52
C LEU A 236 -5.80 13.73 -11.79
N GLU A 237 -6.42 13.64 -12.98
CA GLU A 237 -5.73 13.78 -14.26
C GLU A 237 -5.16 15.19 -14.44
N LYS A 238 -5.91 16.23 -14.05
CA LYS A 238 -5.43 17.61 -14.05
C LYS A 238 -4.23 17.81 -13.11
N HIS A 239 -4.22 17.13 -11.96
CA HIS A 239 -3.13 17.23 -10.98
C HIS A 239 -1.92 16.34 -11.30
N GLN A 240 -2.08 15.36 -12.19
CA GLN A 240 -1.07 14.34 -12.48
C GLN A 240 0.27 14.92 -12.97
N PRO A 241 0.33 15.88 -13.93
CA PRO A 241 1.58 16.50 -14.38
C PRO A 241 2.41 17.09 -13.24
N SER A 242 1.77 17.93 -12.42
CA SER A 242 2.40 18.63 -11.30
C SER A 242 2.86 17.66 -10.23
N TYR A 243 2.07 16.61 -9.98
CA TYR A 243 2.44 15.51 -9.10
C TYR A 243 3.69 14.75 -9.57
N VAL A 244 3.79 14.40 -10.85
CA VAL A 244 4.93 13.64 -11.39
C VAL A 244 6.22 14.45 -11.24
N ALA A 245 6.16 15.74 -11.57
CA ALA A 245 7.29 16.66 -11.38
C ALA A 245 7.71 16.74 -9.90
N LYS A 246 6.73 16.91 -8.99
CA LYS A 246 6.99 16.96 -7.55
C LYS A 246 7.67 15.71 -7.01
N SER A 247 7.12 14.55 -7.36
CA SER A 247 7.65 13.26 -6.93
C SER A 247 9.07 13.01 -7.46
N TYR A 248 9.31 13.42 -8.71
CA TYR A 248 10.63 13.33 -9.33
C TYR A 248 11.67 14.19 -8.59
N ILE A 249 11.36 15.45 -8.29
CA ILE A 249 12.31 16.36 -7.61
C ILE A 249 12.63 15.85 -6.20
N LEU A 250 11.61 15.47 -5.42
CA LEU A 250 11.81 14.95 -4.06
C LEU A 250 12.63 13.66 -4.06
N ARG A 251 12.37 12.74 -5.01
CA ARG A 251 13.18 11.52 -5.16
C ARG A 251 14.65 11.84 -5.46
N ASN A 252 14.92 12.85 -6.28
CA ASN A 252 16.30 13.27 -6.55
C ASN A 252 16.97 13.86 -5.31
N ILE A 253 16.25 14.64 -4.49
CA ILE A 253 16.73 15.14 -3.20
C ILE A 253 17.12 13.96 -2.29
N ASP A 254 16.23 12.99 -2.14
CA ASP A 254 16.46 11.81 -1.30
C ASP A 254 17.68 10.99 -1.76
N ILE A 255 17.75 10.67 -3.05
CA ILE A 255 18.88 9.91 -3.62
C ILE A 255 20.22 10.62 -3.35
N ARG A 256 20.27 11.95 -3.51
CA ARG A 256 21.50 12.71 -3.25
C ARG A 256 21.87 12.72 -1.76
N ASN A 257 20.90 12.89 -0.87
CA ASN A 257 21.12 12.85 0.57
C ASN A 257 21.63 11.48 1.03
N GLU A 258 21.01 10.41 0.52
CA GLU A 258 21.40 9.03 0.81
C GLU A 258 22.81 8.74 0.27
N SER A 259 23.11 9.17 -0.96
CA SER A 259 24.45 9.05 -1.55
C SER A 259 25.50 9.79 -0.71
N LEU A 260 25.21 11.03 -0.28
CA LEU A 260 26.12 11.80 0.56
C LEU A 260 26.32 11.12 1.92
N LYS A 261 25.25 10.62 2.56
CA LYS A 261 25.32 9.89 3.84
C LYS A 261 26.23 8.67 3.72
N ASN A 262 26.01 7.84 2.70
CA ASN A 262 26.77 6.61 2.49
C ASN A 262 28.25 6.90 2.17
N LYS A 263 28.52 7.86 1.28
CA LYS A 263 29.90 8.31 0.98
C LYS A 263 30.60 8.88 2.21
N SER A 264 29.91 9.71 3.00
CA SER A 264 30.46 10.29 4.22
C SER A 264 30.85 9.23 5.24
N ALA A 265 29.99 8.24 5.46
CA ALA A 265 30.25 7.14 6.38
C ALA A 265 31.49 6.34 5.94
N LYS A 266 31.54 5.97 4.66
CA LYS A 266 32.68 5.24 4.07
C LYS A 266 34.00 6.03 4.19
N MET A 267 34.00 7.32 3.85
CA MET A 267 35.19 8.15 3.97
C MET A 267 35.70 8.30 5.40
N LEU A 268 34.81 8.28 6.41
CA LEU A 268 35.19 8.35 7.82
C LEU A 268 35.73 7.02 8.35
N GLU A 269 35.20 5.91 7.85
CA GLU A 269 35.67 4.56 8.18
C GLU A 269 37.08 4.31 7.60
N GLU A 270 37.33 4.77 6.37
CA GLU A 270 38.61 4.62 5.66
C GLU A 270 39.64 5.72 5.99
N ALA A 271 39.29 6.71 6.81
CA ALA A 271 40.14 7.87 7.10
C ALA A 271 41.35 7.50 7.98
N ASP A 272 42.55 7.85 7.53
CA ASP A 272 43.75 7.86 8.38
C ASP A 272 43.54 8.86 9.56
N PRO A 273 43.80 8.44 10.82
CA PRO A 273 43.68 9.31 12.00
C PRO A 273 44.34 10.69 11.86
N ALA A 274 45.46 10.80 11.13
CA ALA A 274 46.19 12.07 10.96
C ALA A 274 45.41 13.11 10.14
N ILE A 275 44.58 12.67 9.18
CA ILE A 275 43.83 13.56 8.28
C ILE A 275 42.31 13.52 8.53
N ARG A 276 41.85 12.74 9.50
CA ARG A 276 40.43 12.57 9.83
C ARG A 276 39.70 13.90 10.06
N HIS A 277 40.32 14.84 10.77
CA HIS A 277 39.76 16.18 11.01
C HIS A 277 39.55 16.99 9.71
N ILE A 278 40.41 16.81 8.69
CA ILE A 278 40.26 17.44 7.37
C ILE A 278 39.09 16.82 6.63
N ILE A 279 38.94 15.50 6.70
CA ILE A 279 37.84 14.75 6.08
C ILE A 279 36.50 15.15 6.72
N GLU A 280 36.44 15.22 8.05
CA GLU A 280 35.26 15.68 8.79
C GLU A 280 34.84 17.09 8.39
N ARG A 281 35.80 18.03 8.29
CA ARG A 281 35.51 19.40 7.83
C ARG A 281 34.95 19.41 6.41
N LYS A 282 35.53 18.63 5.48
CA LYS A 282 35.03 18.51 4.10
C LYS A 282 33.61 17.94 4.05
N ILE A 283 33.33 16.89 4.82
CA ILE A 283 31.99 16.29 4.93
C ILE A 283 31.00 17.32 5.46
N GLN A 284 31.38 18.10 6.48
CA GLN A 284 30.51 19.12 7.05
C GLN A 284 30.16 20.20 6.01
N THR A 285 31.15 20.71 5.27
CA THR A 285 30.92 21.66 4.18
C THR A 285 29.99 21.09 3.09
N ALA A 286 30.20 19.83 2.70
CA ALA A 286 29.34 19.17 1.73
C ALA A 286 27.89 18.99 2.24
N ARG A 287 27.70 18.70 3.53
CA ARG A 287 26.39 18.62 4.18
C ARG A 287 25.67 19.96 4.21
N GLU A 288 26.37 21.04 4.54
CA GLU A 288 25.81 22.40 4.53
C GLU A 288 25.41 22.84 3.13
N ALA A 289 26.25 22.56 2.12
CA ALA A 289 25.92 22.80 0.72
C ALA A 289 24.72 21.95 0.26
N MET A 290 24.65 20.68 0.67
CA MET A 290 23.51 19.81 0.35
C MET A 290 22.21 20.30 0.99
N ALA A 291 22.25 20.72 2.26
CA ALA A 291 21.09 21.28 2.95
C ALA A 291 20.58 22.55 2.24
N ARG A 292 21.49 23.42 1.80
CA ARG A 292 21.16 24.61 1.00
C ARG A 292 20.53 24.23 -0.35
N LEU A 293 21.13 23.28 -1.07
CA LEU A 293 20.62 22.81 -2.34
C LEU A 293 19.21 22.22 -2.21
N ASN A 294 18.97 21.45 -1.15
CA ASN A 294 17.65 20.88 -0.87
C ASN A 294 16.61 21.98 -0.61
N LYS A 295 16.97 23.02 0.15
CA LYS A 295 16.08 24.16 0.39
C LYS A 295 15.76 24.92 -0.90
N MET A 296 16.77 25.17 -1.74
CA MET A 296 16.58 25.80 -3.05
C MET A 296 15.69 24.95 -3.97
N ASP A 297 15.88 23.62 -4.02
CA ASP A 297 15.05 22.71 -4.84
C ASP A 297 13.60 22.61 -4.30
N LEU A 298 13.39 22.76 -2.98
CA LEU A 298 12.04 22.84 -2.39
C LEU A 298 11.35 24.17 -2.73
N GLU A 299 12.06 25.30 -2.68
CA GLU A 299 11.50 26.58 -3.13
C GLU A 299 11.21 26.57 -4.64
N LEU A 300 12.07 25.91 -5.43
CA LEU A 300 11.85 25.72 -6.87
C LEU A 300 10.55 24.95 -7.13
N LEU A 301 10.31 23.92 -6.33
CA LEU A 301 9.07 23.15 -6.39
C LEU A 301 7.86 24.06 -6.15
N ASP A 302 7.87 24.90 -5.11
CA ASP A 302 6.75 25.78 -4.81
C ASP A 302 6.47 26.75 -5.97
N VAL A 303 7.53 27.35 -6.54
CA VAL A 303 7.40 28.22 -7.73
C VAL A 303 6.78 27.46 -8.90
N MET A 304 7.26 26.25 -9.19
CA MET A 304 6.71 25.41 -10.26
C MET A 304 5.23 25.08 -10.04
N MET A 305 4.84 24.73 -8.82
CA MET A 305 3.46 24.38 -8.50
C MET A 305 2.50 25.58 -8.61
N THR A 306 3.01 26.80 -8.40
CA THR A 306 2.22 28.04 -8.54
C THR A 306 2.21 28.63 -9.95
N SER A 307 3.06 28.16 -10.87
CA SER A 307 3.17 28.77 -12.20
C SER A 307 1.98 28.47 -13.12
N GLY A 308 1.23 27.39 -12.84
CA GLY A 308 0.14 26.92 -13.69
C GLY A 308 0.59 26.28 -15.00
N ASP A 309 1.91 26.07 -15.18
CA ASP A 309 2.47 25.43 -16.37
C ASP A 309 2.20 23.91 -16.40
N ASP A 310 2.19 23.33 -17.60
CA ASP A 310 2.30 21.88 -17.75
C ASP A 310 3.73 21.43 -17.42
N LEU A 311 3.86 20.68 -16.32
CA LEU A 311 5.14 20.19 -15.79
C LEU A 311 5.45 18.75 -16.24
N THR A 312 4.65 18.18 -17.15
CA THR A 312 4.82 16.80 -17.62
C THR A 312 6.22 16.58 -18.18
N GLY A 313 6.96 15.64 -17.58
CA GLY A 313 8.29 15.24 -18.05
C GLY A 313 9.41 16.25 -17.82
N ILE A 314 9.18 17.33 -17.05
CA ILE A 314 10.22 18.32 -16.77
C ILE A 314 11.39 17.70 -15.99
N LYS A 315 12.61 17.86 -16.50
CA LYS A 315 13.84 17.44 -15.80
C LYS A 315 14.26 18.52 -14.81
N LEU A 316 14.93 18.12 -13.73
CA LEU A 316 15.36 19.04 -12.67
C LEU A 316 16.30 20.13 -13.20
N THR A 317 17.15 19.81 -14.18
CA THR A 317 18.04 20.78 -14.84
C THR A 317 17.26 21.86 -15.59
N ASP A 318 16.17 21.48 -16.25
CA ASP A 318 15.36 22.40 -17.05
C ASP A 318 14.45 23.22 -16.14
N ALA A 319 13.91 22.61 -15.08
CA ALA A 319 13.19 23.30 -14.01
C ALA A 319 14.05 24.40 -13.38
N ARG A 320 15.30 24.11 -13.00
CA ARG A 320 16.22 25.11 -12.42
C ARG A 320 16.52 26.25 -13.38
N LYS A 321 16.70 25.96 -14.67
CA LYS A 321 16.91 27.01 -15.69
C LYS A 321 15.68 27.90 -15.85
N ARG A 322 14.48 27.31 -15.86
CA ARG A 322 13.22 28.00 -16.14
C ARG A 322 12.71 28.80 -14.95
N TYR A 323 12.80 28.25 -13.74
CA TYR A 323 12.19 28.82 -12.54
C TYR A 323 13.19 29.21 -11.44
N GLY A 324 14.47 28.88 -11.60
CA GLY A 324 15.45 29.00 -10.52
C GLY A 324 16.09 30.38 -10.35
N LYS A 325 16.00 31.27 -11.34
CA LYS A 325 16.77 32.53 -11.35
C LYS A 325 16.52 33.40 -10.11
N THR A 326 15.26 33.59 -9.73
CA THR A 326 14.88 34.39 -8.55
C THR A 326 15.31 33.73 -7.23
N ILE A 327 15.41 32.40 -7.21
CA ILE A 327 15.92 31.64 -6.06
C ILE A 327 17.44 31.81 -5.98
N GLU A 328 18.15 31.68 -7.10
CA GLU A 328 19.61 31.89 -7.14
C GLU A 328 20.01 33.30 -6.66
N GLU A 329 19.27 34.32 -7.08
CA GLU A 329 19.45 35.71 -6.64
C GLU A 329 19.28 35.86 -5.12
N ARG A 330 18.27 35.21 -4.53
CA ARG A 330 18.01 35.24 -3.08
C ARG A 330 19.10 34.56 -2.26
N TYR A 331 19.63 33.44 -2.76
CA TYR A 331 20.64 32.66 -2.07
C TYR A 331 22.07 33.17 -2.32
N GLY A 332 22.29 33.98 -3.37
CA GLY A 332 23.61 34.46 -3.78
C GLY A 332 24.49 33.37 -4.42
N PHE A 333 23.91 32.22 -4.75
CA PHE A 333 24.61 31.08 -5.36
C PHE A 333 23.71 30.45 -6.43
N THR A 334 24.33 29.97 -7.50
CA THR A 334 23.61 29.16 -8.49
C THR A 334 23.36 27.75 -7.97
N PHE A 335 22.34 27.08 -8.52
CA PHE A 335 22.12 25.65 -8.25
C PHE A 335 23.36 24.82 -8.62
N SER A 336 24.05 25.19 -9.70
CA SER A 336 25.27 24.49 -10.17
C SER A 336 26.42 24.62 -9.17
N GLN A 337 26.69 25.84 -8.69
CA GLN A 337 27.73 26.08 -7.68
C GLN A 337 27.44 25.32 -6.39
N THR A 338 26.19 25.39 -5.91
CA THR A 338 25.78 24.70 -4.67
C THR A 338 25.86 23.19 -4.83
N GLN A 339 25.47 22.65 -6.00
CA GLN A 339 25.60 21.23 -6.30
C GLN A 339 27.05 20.76 -6.39
N HIS A 340 27.95 21.59 -6.93
CA HIS A 340 29.37 21.27 -6.97
C HIS A 340 29.98 21.23 -5.56
N ALA A 341 29.65 22.20 -4.71
CA ALA A 341 30.09 22.25 -3.31
C ALA A 341 29.55 21.08 -2.46
N ALA A 342 28.40 20.52 -2.82
CA ALA A 342 27.78 19.39 -2.12
C ALA A 342 28.39 18.01 -2.50
N LYS A 343 29.27 17.94 -3.51
CA LYS A 343 29.89 16.67 -3.92
C LYS A 343 31.07 16.32 -3.01
N LEU A 344 31.02 15.11 -2.47
CA LEU A 344 32.22 14.39 -2.03
C LEU A 344 32.79 13.66 -3.25
N TRP A 345 34.09 13.86 -3.45
CA TRP A 345 34.97 13.38 -4.53
C TRP A 345 34.50 12.06 -5.17
#